data_AF-A0A3M3B9W1-F1
#
_entry.id   AF-A0A3M3B9W1-F1
#
_cell.length_a   1.000
_cell.length_b   1.000
_cell.length_c   1.000
_cell.angle_alpha   90.00
_cell.angle_beta   90.00
_cell.angle_gamma   90.00
#
_symmetry.space_group_name_H-M   'P 1'
#
loop_
_entity.id
_entity.type
_entity.pdbx_description
1 polymer ?
#
loop_
_entity_poly.entity_id
_entity_poly.type
_entity_poly.pdbx_seq_one_letter_code
_entity_poly.pdbx_strand_id
1 'polypeptide(L)' 'MDEQAVISRLKEQVGSLANVLSSPPVDVHLSGATADSFTLAVRPFCHHDNYETVHCQTLGVIRTLMQDMPATKA' A
#
# COMPACT_ATOMS: atom_id res chain seq x y z
N MET A 1 -7.22 0.10 -14.66
CA MET A 1 -7.15 0.23 -13.19
C MET A 1 -7.26 1.70 -12.83
N ASP A 2 -8.06 2.04 -11.83
CA ASP A 2 -8.10 3.39 -11.26
C ASP A 2 -7.00 3.49 -10.20
N GLU A 3 -5.94 4.25 -10.51
CA GLU A 3 -4.81 4.50 -9.62
C GLU A 3 -5.27 5.09 -8.29
N GLN A 4 -6.20 6.05 -8.32
CA GLN A 4 -6.65 6.79 -7.15
C GLN A 4 -7.44 5.89 -6.20
N ALA A 5 -8.22 4.94 -6.74
CA ALA A 5 -8.91 3.93 -5.95
C ALA A 5 -7.92 3.00 -5.22
N VAL A 6 -6.86 2.57 -5.91
CA VAL A 6 -5.82 1.71 -5.32
C VAL A 6 -5.04 2.46 -4.23
N ILE A 7 -4.65 3.70 -4.49
CA ILE A 7 -3.97 4.56 -3.53
C ILE A 7 -4.81 4.73 -2.27
N SER A 8 -6.11 5.04 -2.43
CA SER A 8 -7.02 5.27 -1.30
C SER A 8 -7.19 4.02 -0.45
N ARG A 9 -7.37 2.86 -1.09
CA ARG A 9 -7.52 1.57 -0.42
C ARG A 9 -6.23 1.12 0.27
N LEU A 10 -5.05 1.40 -0.30
CA LEU A 10 -3.76 1.14 0.36
C LEU A 10 -3.56 2.04 1.58
N LYS A 11 -3.87 3.33 1.48
CA LYS A 11 -3.77 4.27 2.61
C LYS A 11 -4.66 3.84 3.78
N GLU A 12 -5.90 3.43 3.50
CA GLU A 12 -6.84 2.96 4.52
C GLU A 12 -6.39 1.65 5.18
N GLN A 13 -6.10 0.61 4.39
CA GLN A 13 -5.75 -0.70 4.94
C GLN A 13 -4.40 -0.69 5.66
N VAL A 14 -3.37 -0.06 5.07
CA VAL A 14 -2.05 0.03 5.71
C VAL A 14 -2.10 0.97 6.92
N GLY A 15 -2.88 2.06 6.87
CA GLY A 15 -3.08 2.95 8.00
C GLY A 15 -3.83 2.31 9.18
N SER A 16 -4.57 1.23 8.94
CA SER A 16 -5.29 0.47 9.97
C SER A 16 -4.45 -0.64 10.61
N LEU A 17 -3.20 -0.86 10.15
CA LEU A 17 -2.31 -1.85 10.72
C LEU A 17 -1.84 -1.44 12.12
N ALA A 18 -1.66 -2.43 13.00
CA ALA A 18 -1.11 -2.19 14.32
C ALA A 18 0.30 -1.56 14.22
N ASN A 19 0.58 -0.61 15.10
CA ASN A 19 1.87 0.10 15.20
C ASN A 19 2.22 1.02 14.01
N VAL A 20 1.33 1.19 13.05
CA VAL A 20 1.42 2.27 12.07
C VAL A 20 0.95 3.57 12.72
N LEU A 21 1.73 4.64 12.53
CA LEU A 21 1.42 5.95 13.07
C LEU A 21 0.31 6.62 12.25
N SER A 22 -0.61 7.28 12.96
CA SER A 22 -1.63 8.12 12.32
C SER A 22 -1.09 9.50 11.91
N SER A 23 0.01 9.93 12.53
CA SER A 23 0.70 11.18 12.23
C SER A 23 2.22 10.97 12.31
N PRO A 24 2.97 11.09 11.20
CA PRO A 24 2.48 11.36 9.85
C PRO A 24 1.64 10.21 9.25
N PRO A 25 0.65 10.51 8.39
CA PRO A 25 -0.17 9.48 7.75
C PRO A 25 0.65 8.66 6.74
N VAL A 26 0.16 7.45 6.42
CA VAL A 26 0.77 6.61 5.38
C VAL A 26 0.81 7.37 4.06
N ASP A 27 2.02 7.49 3.51
CA ASP A 27 2.21 8.11 2.21
C ASP A 27 2.18 7.04 1.11
N VAL A 28 1.30 7.26 0.13
CA VAL A 28 1.21 6.43 -1.07
C VAL A 28 1.12 7.35 -2.27
N HIS A 29 2.07 7.20 -3.18
CA HIS A 29 2.18 8.02 -4.38
C HIS A 29 2.67 7.20 -5.58
N LEU A 30 2.36 7.69 -6.79
CA LEU A 30 2.86 7.12 -8.02
C LEU A 30 4.38 7.30 -8.11
N SER A 31 5.10 6.19 -8.19
CA SER A 31 6.54 6.17 -8.40
C SER A 31 6.90 6.11 -9.89
N GLY A 32 6.01 5.59 -10.73
CA GLY A 32 6.22 5.52 -12.18
C GLY A 32 5.08 4.84 -12.91
N ALA A 33 4.88 5.18 -14.18
CA ALA A 33 3.88 4.56 -15.05
C ALA A 33 4.50 4.15 -16.38
N THR A 34 4.07 3.00 -16.88
CA THR A 34 4.40 2.45 -18.20
C THR A 34 3.08 2.18 -18.95
N ALA A 35 3.15 1.76 -20.21
CA ALA A 35 1.95 1.45 -21.00
C ALA A 35 1.07 0.36 -20.35
N ASP A 36 1.68 -0.60 -19.65
CA ASP A 36 1.00 -1.80 -19.16
C ASP A 36 0.87 -1.86 -17.63
N SER A 37 1.53 -0.95 -16.91
CA SER A 37 1.56 -0.97 -15.44
C SER A 37 1.88 0.37 -14.83
N PHE A 38 1.45 0.57 -13.60
CA PHE A 38 1.87 1.67 -12.75
C PHE A 38 2.47 1.12 -11.46
N THR A 39 3.46 1.82 -10.94
CA THR A 39 4.22 1.46 -9.74
C THR A 39 3.92 2.47 -8.65
N LEU A 40 3.45 2.00 -7.51
CA LEU A 40 3.18 2.84 -6.34
C LEU A 40 4.27 2.65 -5.28
N ALA A 41 4.74 3.75 -4.69
CA ALA A 41 5.57 3.71 -3.49
C ALA A 41 4.65 3.81 -2.26
N VAL A 42 4.79 2.87 -1.31
CA VAL A 42 4.02 2.81 -0.06
C VAL A 42 4.97 3.04 1.11
N ARG A 43 4.74 4.10 1.89
CA ARG A 43 5.58 4.53 3.01
C ARG A 43 4.75 4.62 4.30
N PRO A 44 4.63 3.52 5.06
CA PRO A 44 4.10 3.57 6.41
C PRO A 44 5.15 4.09 7.39
N PHE A 45 4.69 4.78 8.43
CA PHE A 45 5.54 5.26 9.51
C PHE A 45 5.27 4.44 10.78
N CYS A 46 6.31 4.00 11.47
CA CYS A 46 6.21 3.20 12.69
C CYS A 46 7.45 3.42 13.58
N HIS A 47 7.38 2.99 14.83
CA HIS A 47 8.55 2.95 15.71
C HIS A 47 9.52 1.84 15.28
N HIS A 48 10.82 2.05 15.49
CA HIS A 48 11.88 1.14 15.07
C HIS A 48 11.67 -0.31 15.54
N ASP A 49 11.23 -0.47 16.79
CA ASP A 49 10.98 -1.79 17.40
C ASP A 49 9.89 -2.61 16.67
N ASN A 50 9.03 -1.94 15.90
CA ASN A 50 7.93 -2.54 15.17
C ASN A 50 8.18 -2.65 13.66
N TYR A 51 9.35 -2.24 13.17
CA TYR A 51 9.63 -2.11 11.74
C TYR A 51 9.39 -3.41 10.97
N GLU A 52 9.96 -4.53 11.44
CA GLU A 52 9.84 -5.83 10.78
C GLU A 52 8.38 -6.27 10.67
N THR A 53 7.64 -6.19 11.78
CA THR A 53 6.21 -6.55 11.83
C THR A 53 5.39 -5.71 10.88
N VAL A 54 5.55 -4.38 10.91
CA VAL A 54 4.80 -3.46 10.04
C VAL A 54 5.15 -3.69 8.57
N HIS A 55 6.42 -3.97 8.26
CA HIS A 55 6.86 -4.30 6.91
C HIS A 55 6.18 -5.58 6.38
N CYS A 56 6.24 -6.67 7.16
CA CYS A 56 5.61 -7.94 6.79
C CYS A 56 4.09 -7.81 6.63
N GLN A 57 3.42 -7.10 7.53
CA GLN A 57 1.97 -6.83 7.45
C GLN A 57 1.62 -6.00 6.21
N THR A 58 2.41 -4.96 5.92
CA THR A 58 2.21 -4.12 4.73
C THR A 58 2.35 -4.93 3.45
N LEU A 59 3.37 -5.80 3.34
CA LEU A 59 3.52 -6.72 2.21
C LEU A 59 2.35 -7.69 2.09
N GLY A 60 1.81 -8.17 3.21
CA GLY A 60 0.61 -9.00 3.25
C GLY A 60 -0.61 -8.28 2.66
N VAL A 61 -0.88 -7.05 3.09
CA VAL A 61 -1.97 -6.22 2.57
C VAL A 61 -1.83 -6.00 1.07
N ILE A 62 -0.63 -5.64 0.59
CA ILE A 62 -0.38 -5.41 -0.83
C ILE A 62 -0.64 -6.69 -1.65
N ARG A 63 -0.14 -7.85 -1.20
CA ARG A 63 -0.38 -9.13 -1.88
C ARG A 63 -1.86 -9.49 -1.93
N THR A 64 -2.57 -9.36 -0.82
CA THR A 64 -4.01 -9.62 -0.76
C THR A 64 -4.77 -8.70 -1.71
N LEU A 65 -4.43 -7.40 -1.73
CA LEU A 65 -5.06 -6.42 -2.61
C LEU A 65 -4.81 -6.75 -4.09
N MET A 66 -3.63 -7.22 -4.46
CA MET A 66 -3.33 -7.68 -5.82
C MET A 66 -4.08 -8.96 -6.20
N GLN A 67 -4.37 -9.85 -5.25
CA GLN A 67 -5.14 -11.07 -5.48
C GLN A 67 -6.65 -10.81 -5.57
N ASP A 68 -7.14 -9.86 -4.77
CA ASP A 68 -8.56 -9.46 -4.71
C ASP A 68 -8.97 -8.63 -5.93
N MET A 69 -8.01 -7.98 -6.60
CA MET A 69 -8.28 -7.24 -7.82
C MET A 69 -8.44 -8.20 -9.01
N PRO A 70 -9.59 -8.18 -9.71
CA PRO A 70 -9.75 -9.00 -10.90
C PRO A 70 -8.69 -8.58 -11.91
N ALA A 71 -7.95 -9.54 -12.45
CA ALA A 71 -7.10 -9.32 -13.60
C ALA A 71 -7.97 -8.68 -14.68
N THR A 72 -7.79 -7.39 -14.94
CA THR A 72 -8.41 -6.74 -16.10
C THR A 72 -7.85 -7.46 -17.30
N LYS A 73 -8.65 -8.38 -17.85
CA LYS A 73 -8.40 -9.03 -19.11
C LYS A 73 -8.43 -7.91 -20.17
N ALA A 74 -7.25 -7.50 -20.60
CA ALA A 74 -7.07 -6.76 -21.85
C ALA A 74 -7.35 -7.70 -23.03
#